data_AF-A0A8I1MP19-F1
#
_entry.id   AF-A0A8I1MP19-F1
#
_cell.length_a   1.000
_cell.length_b   1.000
_cell.length_c   1.000
_cell.angle_alpha   90.00
_cell.angle_beta   90.00
_cell.angle_gamma   90.00
#
_symmetry.space_group_name_H-M   'P 1'
#
loop_
_entity.id
_entity.type
_entity.pdbx_description
1 polymer ?
#
loop_
_entity_poly.entity_id
_entity_poly.type
_entity_poly.pdbx_seq_one_letter_code
_entity_poly.pdbx_strand_id
1 'polypeptide(L)'
;MKFSPLILLLAGASIAFAQGDVSSEFKPGQSSPAQPAPANSGGSSAPASGGGNGGGSSFLGKDTPVFDPGSEIVSWDGKNWNINNNRLLEARFEKYLNAPPAVSSADAEYQKLLQTIMDKLAPGRVTPKSSDEAFQLLAQASQYPDDARLCDAIANQVYSAWLARKNGDRVNAANRSLEDERKRLEWNARVTAKENALDKTTGGSAKGSNAAATTQSKQLENDMEMQPIITRLAEVNALMKANQLKKEVAELQVKIEFQALIIQHFLQRRFQHVLIGTRFYRSIFSDGDSQLRVGEDAKSLFAKTTGMPPTVGTLDSTANEIIRDVRQGIDAFKFLLEKNELESATKRLAETFLIGEYLPEVRTLDREDKRRALAFVKTSNQLISAIDVKDYTLAEKLVKQLGETAKDFDSSKPTAAIETARQVSAMHIAKARNAAVSGDKATLETELRSATQIWPRNPALTEVSGLIFSQADVQSRALVDFDQLLSQKNHRQIYDDKMRFIAATAMYPDKQEQLRQVLDEMQHIETAIIQAQEIEKRGDYAGAWESAEKAFRQYPDDNKLNQLRADLTTKAAEFVRALRQAEDLEKRNQPGSSLAWYLKAQSAYPSSDFAREGVQRLTKELFPDSI
;
A
#
# COMPACT_ATOMS: atom_id res chain seq x y z
N MET A 1 9.99 30.89 -50.05
CA MET A 1 9.24 31.37 -48.87
C MET A 1 8.16 30.35 -48.53
N LYS A 2 8.27 29.70 -47.36
CA LYS A 2 7.17 29.35 -46.44
C LYS A 2 7.69 28.36 -45.40
N PHE A 3 7.55 28.78 -44.15
CA PHE A 3 7.81 28.02 -42.93
C PHE A 3 6.84 26.84 -42.81
N SER A 4 7.33 25.73 -42.25
CA SER A 4 6.53 24.58 -41.82
C SER A 4 6.62 24.48 -40.30
N PRO A 5 5.50 24.52 -39.54
CA PRO A 5 5.51 24.22 -38.12
C PRO A 5 5.05 22.78 -37.83
N LEU A 6 5.76 22.22 -36.87
CA LEU A 6 5.53 20.98 -36.13
C LEU A 6 4.18 21.05 -35.38
N ILE A 7 3.34 20.02 -35.48
CA ILE A 7 2.15 19.84 -34.63
C ILE A 7 2.41 18.67 -33.68
N LEU A 8 2.39 19.00 -32.38
CA LEU A 8 2.34 18.08 -31.24
C LEU A 8 1.02 17.30 -31.24
N LEU A 9 1.09 15.99 -31.02
CA LEU A 9 -0.05 15.10 -30.82
C LEU A 9 -0.34 14.99 -29.30
N LEU A 10 -1.42 15.61 -28.85
CA LEU A 10 -2.03 15.45 -27.53
C LEU A 10 -2.99 14.24 -27.57
N ALA A 11 -2.74 13.23 -26.73
CA ALA A 11 -3.69 12.14 -26.49
C ALA A 11 -4.63 12.54 -25.33
N GLY A 12 -5.85 12.96 -25.67
CA GLY A 12 -6.95 13.15 -24.71
C GLY A 12 -7.72 11.84 -24.52
N ALA A 13 -7.91 11.43 -23.27
CA ALA A 13 -8.76 10.30 -22.92
C ALA A 13 -10.23 10.75 -22.87
N SER A 14 -11.05 10.16 -23.73
CA SER A 14 -12.50 10.33 -23.79
C SER A 14 -13.17 9.52 -22.67
N ILE A 15 -13.97 10.19 -21.82
CA ILE A 15 -14.87 9.53 -20.87
C ILE A 15 -16.17 9.22 -21.61
N ALA A 16 -16.46 7.93 -21.81
CA ALA A 16 -17.75 7.45 -22.28
C ALA A 16 -18.70 7.28 -21.08
N PHE A 17 -19.81 8.02 -21.08
CA PHE A 17 -20.91 7.83 -20.14
C PHE A 17 -21.80 6.68 -20.61
N ALA A 18 -21.88 5.61 -19.82
CA ALA A 18 -22.92 4.58 -19.98
C ALA A 18 -24.17 5.00 -19.20
N GLN A 19 -25.29 5.13 -19.91
CA GLN A 19 -26.61 5.31 -19.33
C GLN A 19 -27.07 3.99 -18.69
N GLY A 20 -27.37 4.02 -17.40
CA GLY A 20 -28.04 2.93 -16.68
C GLY A 20 -29.37 3.42 -16.12
N ASP A 21 -30.45 2.81 -16.58
CA ASP A 21 -31.84 3.06 -16.20
C ASP A 21 -32.06 2.95 -14.68
N VAL A 22 -32.79 3.91 -14.11
CA VAL A 22 -33.25 3.89 -12.72
C VAL A 22 -34.77 3.71 -12.74
N SER A 23 -35.22 2.47 -12.54
CA SER A 23 -36.62 2.19 -12.25
C SER A 23 -36.82 0.86 -11.50
N SER A 24 -37.08 0.97 -10.20
CA SER A 24 -37.85 0.09 -9.28
C SER A 24 -37.21 0.21 -7.88
N GLU A 25 -37.88 0.30 -6.73
CA GLU A 25 -39.28 0.32 -6.33
C GLU A 25 -39.31 0.91 -4.90
N PHE A 26 -40.16 1.92 -4.65
CA PHE A 26 -40.45 2.42 -3.30
C PHE A 26 -41.66 1.65 -2.75
N LYS A 27 -41.57 1.11 -1.53
CA LYS A 27 -42.74 0.71 -0.72
C LYS A 27 -42.57 1.17 0.74
N PRO A 28 -43.57 1.83 1.36
CA PRO A 28 -43.47 2.32 2.73
C PRO A 28 -44.09 1.37 3.76
N GLY A 29 -43.38 1.18 4.88
CA GLY A 29 -43.90 1.10 6.27
C GLY A 29 -44.59 -0.17 6.77
N GLN A 30 -44.01 -0.80 7.80
CA GLN A 30 -44.74 -1.26 9.00
C GLN A 30 -43.80 -1.56 10.17
N SER A 31 -44.25 -1.22 11.38
CA SER A 31 -43.51 -1.19 12.65
C SER A 31 -43.94 -2.30 13.64
N SER A 32 -42.97 -2.70 14.49
CA SER A 32 -43.08 -3.32 15.84
C SER A 32 -43.22 -4.86 15.94
N PRO A 33 -42.83 -5.52 17.07
CA PRO A 33 -42.09 -5.05 18.26
C PRO A 33 -40.84 -5.91 18.65
N ALA A 34 -40.10 -5.43 19.65
CA ALA A 34 -38.92 -6.07 20.26
C ALA A 34 -39.24 -7.07 21.38
N GLN A 35 -38.41 -8.12 21.55
CA GLN A 35 -37.96 -8.79 22.79
C GLN A 35 -37.34 -10.20 22.48
N PRO A 36 -36.59 -10.84 23.40
CA PRO A 36 -35.39 -10.43 24.13
C PRO A 36 -34.20 -11.39 23.88
N ALA A 37 -33.02 -11.06 24.42
CA ALA A 37 -31.81 -11.89 24.35
C ALA A 37 -31.91 -13.20 25.18
N PRO A 38 -31.12 -14.23 24.83
CA PRO A 38 -30.62 -15.19 25.81
C PRO A 38 -29.08 -15.19 25.91
N ALA A 39 -28.63 -15.53 27.11
CA ALA A 39 -27.26 -15.51 27.58
C ALA A 39 -26.43 -16.74 27.19
N ASN A 40 -25.13 -16.47 27.01
CA ASN A 40 -23.92 -17.26 27.25
C ASN A 40 -24.03 -18.80 27.48
N SER A 41 -23.31 -19.56 26.65
CA SER A 41 -22.65 -20.81 27.07
C SER A 41 -21.38 -21.06 26.23
N GLY A 42 -20.29 -21.39 26.92
CA GLY A 42 -18.96 -21.58 26.34
C GLY A 42 -18.83 -22.87 25.52
N GLY A 43 -17.84 -22.88 24.62
CA GLY A 43 -17.48 -24.06 23.85
C GLY A 43 -16.33 -23.78 22.89
N SER A 44 -15.12 -24.12 23.32
CA SER A 44 -13.90 -24.24 22.53
C SER A 44 -14.07 -25.09 21.27
N SER A 45 -13.55 -24.63 20.12
CA SER A 45 -13.20 -25.52 18.99
C SER A 45 -12.17 -24.89 18.04
N ALA A 46 -11.29 -25.77 17.56
CA ALA A 46 -10.13 -25.58 16.71
C ALA A 46 -10.49 -25.26 15.23
N PRO A 47 -9.51 -24.94 14.36
CA PRO A 47 -9.76 -24.30 13.07
C PRO A 47 -10.19 -25.31 12.00
N ALA A 48 -11.20 -24.94 11.21
CA ALA A 48 -11.63 -25.68 10.03
C ALA A 48 -11.48 -24.82 8.77
N SER A 49 -10.83 -25.44 7.80
CA SER A 49 -10.60 -25.06 6.42
C SER A 49 -11.89 -24.67 5.67
N GLY A 50 -11.84 -23.62 4.85
CA GLY A 50 -12.88 -23.30 3.86
C GLY A 50 -12.30 -23.20 2.44
N GLY A 51 -12.62 -24.17 1.59
CA GLY A 51 -12.51 -24.08 0.13
C GLY A 51 -13.61 -23.17 -0.44
N GLY A 52 -13.31 -22.54 -1.58
CA GLY A 52 -14.14 -21.48 -2.19
C GLY A 52 -15.15 -21.94 -3.24
N ASN A 53 -16.07 -21.02 -3.57
CA ASN A 53 -16.56 -20.63 -4.91
C ASN A 53 -17.45 -19.37 -4.71
N GLY A 54 -17.18 -18.19 -5.25
CA GLY A 54 -17.44 -17.74 -6.64
C GLY A 54 -18.89 -17.25 -6.79
N GLY A 55 -19.27 -16.03 -7.18
CA GLY A 55 -18.59 -14.81 -7.60
C GLY A 55 -19.66 -13.71 -7.82
N GLY A 56 -19.25 -12.44 -7.74
CA GLY A 56 -20.09 -11.27 -7.99
C GLY A 56 -19.22 -10.00 -7.97
N SER A 57 -18.96 -9.43 -9.13
CA SER A 57 -18.05 -8.31 -9.37
C SER A 57 -18.51 -7.02 -8.67
N SER A 58 -17.68 -6.47 -7.77
CA SER A 58 -17.81 -5.12 -7.23
C SER A 58 -16.62 -4.27 -7.70
N PHE A 59 -16.94 -3.24 -8.49
CA PHE A 59 -16.04 -2.24 -9.04
C PHE A 59 -15.73 -1.20 -7.95
N LEU A 60 -14.85 -1.57 -7.01
CA LEU A 60 -14.03 -0.71 -6.16
C LEU A 60 -13.11 -1.62 -5.33
N GLY A 61 -11.81 -1.52 -5.60
CA GLY A 61 -10.79 -2.53 -5.30
C GLY A 61 -10.73 -2.99 -3.84
N LYS A 62 -10.69 -4.30 -3.69
CA LYS A 62 -10.35 -5.05 -2.47
C LYS A 62 -8.83 -5.01 -2.25
N ASP A 63 -8.21 -3.83 -2.22
CA ASP A 63 -6.75 -3.65 -2.13
C ASP A 63 -6.34 -2.45 -1.25
N THR A 64 -6.95 -2.33 -0.08
CA THR A 64 -6.42 -1.45 0.97
C THR A 64 -5.96 -2.28 2.16
N PRO A 65 -4.64 -2.40 2.42
CA PRO A 65 -4.14 -3.06 3.62
C PRO A 65 -4.64 -2.31 4.86
N VAL A 66 -5.26 -3.04 5.78
CA VAL A 66 -5.82 -2.46 7.01
C VAL A 66 -4.84 -2.71 8.15
N PHE A 67 -4.32 -1.62 8.72
CA PHE A 67 -3.45 -1.62 9.87
C PHE A 67 -4.29 -1.42 11.14
N ASP A 68 -4.15 -2.34 12.09
CA ASP A 68 -4.66 -2.18 13.44
C ASP A 68 -3.49 -1.76 14.36
N PRO A 69 -3.49 -0.50 14.87
CA PRO A 69 -2.41 0.02 15.71
C PRO A 69 -2.21 -0.75 17.02
N GLY A 70 -3.20 -1.53 17.46
CA GLY A 70 -3.13 -2.27 18.72
C GLY A 70 -2.56 -3.68 18.60
N SER A 71 -2.47 -4.25 17.39
CA SER A 71 -2.16 -5.69 17.22
C SER A 71 -0.88 -5.98 16.44
N GLU A 72 -0.13 -4.96 16.01
CA GLU A 72 1.07 -5.12 15.16
C GLU A 72 0.84 -6.04 13.93
N ILE A 73 -0.41 -6.11 13.46
CA ILE A 73 -0.86 -6.98 12.37
C ILE A 73 -1.54 -6.15 11.30
N VAL A 74 -1.11 -6.32 10.05
CA VAL A 74 -1.86 -5.87 8.88
C VAL A 74 -2.76 -7.02 8.43
N SER A 75 -4.04 -6.78 8.21
CA SER A 75 -4.94 -7.80 7.66
C SER A 75 -5.16 -7.55 6.17
N TRP A 76 -4.92 -8.58 5.35
CA TRP A 76 -5.19 -8.59 3.91
C TRP A 76 -5.80 -9.95 3.53
N ASP A 77 -6.99 -9.92 2.92
CA ASP A 77 -7.73 -11.10 2.45
C ASP A 77 -7.93 -12.21 3.50
N GLY A 78 -8.29 -11.83 4.74
CA GLY A 78 -8.55 -12.77 5.83
C GLY A 78 -7.29 -13.45 6.42
N LYS A 79 -6.09 -13.01 6.00
CA LYS A 79 -4.81 -13.45 6.55
C LYS A 79 -4.19 -12.34 7.39
N ASN A 80 -3.66 -12.72 8.56
CA ASN A 80 -2.97 -11.83 9.49
C ASN A 80 -1.48 -11.77 9.12
N TRP A 81 -0.97 -10.58 8.85
CA TRP A 81 0.42 -10.33 8.47
C TRP A 81 1.15 -9.64 9.62
N ASN A 82 2.17 -10.30 10.20
CA ASN A 82 3.03 -9.70 11.22
C ASN A 82 3.90 -8.61 10.59
N ILE A 83 3.88 -7.41 11.19
CA ILE A 83 4.58 -6.22 10.70
C ILE A 83 6.11 -6.40 10.62
N ASN A 84 6.69 -7.26 11.47
CA ASN A 84 8.11 -7.58 11.47
C ASN A 84 8.55 -8.54 10.36
N ASN A 85 7.63 -9.06 9.54
CA ASN A 85 7.93 -9.96 8.42
C ASN A 85 7.65 -9.32 7.06
N ASN A 86 7.35 -8.02 7.01
CA ASN A 86 7.00 -7.35 5.77
C ASN A 86 8.23 -6.68 5.15
N ARG A 87 8.93 -7.41 4.27
CA ARG A 87 10.13 -6.94 3.55
C ARG A 87 9.93 -5.59 2.83
N LEU A 88 8.70 -5.27 2.40
CA LEU A 88 8.40 -3.97 1.80
C LEU A 88 8.42 -2.84 2.84
N LEU A 89 7.87 -3.10 4.03
CA LEU A 89 7.91 -2.14 5.14
C LEU A 89 9.34 -1.96 5.64
N GLU A 90 10.09 -3.06 5.81
CA GLU A 90 11.50 -3.02 6.18
C GLU A 90 12.32 -2.20 5.19
N ALA A 91 12.15 -2.42 3.88
CA ALA A 91 12.86 -1.65 2.85
C ALA A 91 12.50 -0.16 2.88
N ARG A 92 11.23 0.20 3.11
CA ARG A 92 10.80 1.60 3.26
C ARG A 92 11.34 2.24 4.53
N PHE A 93 11.36 1.50 5.63
CA PHE A 93 11.90 1.96 6.89
C PHE A 93 13.42 2.14 6.80
N GLU A 94 14.15 1.18 6.21
CA GLU A 94 15.60 1.31 5.97
C GLU A 94 15.91 2.49 5.05
N LYS A 95 15.10 2.73 4.01
CA LYS A 95 15.20 3.93 3.17
C LYS A 95 15.02 5.19 3.99
N TYR A 96 14.00 5.24 4.86
CA TYR A 96 13.74 6.37 5.75
C TYR A 96 14.91 6.64 6.71
N LEU A 97 15.46 5.60 7.33
CA LEU A 97 16.60 5.72 8.24
C LEU A 97 17.87 6.28 7.57
N ASN A 98 17.99 6.14 6.23
CA ASN A 98 19.09 6.72 5.47
C ASN A 98 18.81 8.12 4.90
N ALA A 99 17.55 8.53 4.85
CA ALA A 99 17.13 9.80 4.25
C ALA A 99 17.59 11.00 5.11
N PRO A 100 17.93 12.14 4.47
CA PRO A 100 18.21 13.38 5.20
C PRO A 100 16.96 13.90 5.94
N PRO A 101 17.12 14.69 7.01
CA PRO A 101 16.01 15.40 7.64
C PRO A 101 15.41 16.42 6.65
N ALA A 102 14.09 16.51 6.59
CA ALA A 102 13.36 17.47 5.78
C ALA A 102 13.33 18.85 6.44
N VAL A 103 14.50 19.50 6.50
CA VAL A 103 14.73 20.81 7.16
C VAL A 103 15.20 21.88 6.19
N SER A 104 15.01 21.68 4.88
CA SER A 104 15.31 22.72 3.90
C SER A 104 14.39 23.92 4.09
N SER A 105 14.78 25.08 3.54
CA SER A 105 13.92 26.27 3.56
C SER A 105 12.56 26.00 2.92
N ALA A 106 12.53 25.24 1.82
CA ALA A 106 11.31 24.83 1.15
C ALA A 106 10.42 23.93 2.02
N ASP A 107 11.00 23.00 2.78
CA ASP A 107 10.24 22.13 3.69
C ASP A 107 9.58 22.95 4.83
N ALA A 108 10.34 23.88 5.40
CA ALA A 108 9.85 24.75 6.47
C ALA A 108 8.75 25.71 5.98
N GLU A 109 8.91 26.28 4.78
CA GLU A 109 7.91 27.13 4.13
C GLU A 109 6.62 26.37 3.84
N TYR A 110 6.72 25.15 3.30
CA TYR A 110 5.57 24.29 3.05
C TYR A 110 4.79 23.97 4.34
N GLN A 111 5.48 23.57 5.40
CA GLN A 111 4.83 23.26 6.68
C GLN A 111 4.17 24.51 7.30
N LYS A 112 4.82 25.66 7.22
CA LYS A 112 4.25 26.94 7.64
C LYS A 112 2.99 27.30 6.84
N LEU A 113 3.00 27.01 5.54
CA LEU A 113 1.86 27.24 4.66
C LEU A 113 0.66 26.36 5.03
N LEU A 114 0.88 25.05 5.24
CA LEU A 114 -0.17 24.15 5.72
C LEU A 114 -0.73 24.58 7.09
N GLN A 115 0.15 24.99 8.01
CA GLN A 115 -0.28 25.52 9.32
C GLN A 115 -1.14 26.77 9.16
N THR A 116 -0.73 27.69 8.29
CA THR A 116 -1.48 28.92 8.01
C THR A 116 -2.86 28.62 7.43
N ILE A 117 -2.96 27.66 6.51
CA ILE A 117 -4.24 27.18 5.96
C ILE A 117 -5.12 26.63 7.08
N MET A 118 -4.57 25.73 7.90
CA MET A 118 -5.29 25.14 9.03
C MET A 118 -5.77 26.20 10.02
N ASP A 119 -4.95 27.20 10.35
CA ASP A 119 -5.28 28.27 11.29
C ASP A 119 -6.42 29.19 10.78
N LYS A 120 -6.43 29.50 9.49
CA LYS A 120 -7.51 30.28 8.84
C LYS A 120 -8.84 29.52 8.81
N LEU A 121 -8.77 28.20 8.81
CA LEU A 121 -9.91 27.29 8.83
C LEU A 121 -10.25 26.77 10.23
N ALA A 122 -9.58 27.27 11.27
CA ALA A 122 -9.78 26.80 12.64
C ALA A 122 -11.21 27.09 13.12
N PRO A 123 -11.81 26.19 13.93
CA PRO A 123 -13.10 26.45 14.56
C PRO A 123 -13.07 27.78 15.33
N GLY A 124 -14.06 28.65 15.10
CA GLY A 124 -14.15 29.98 15.72
C GLY A 124 -13.36 31.11 15.03
N ARG A 125 -12.47 30.79 14.08
CA ARG A 125 -11.78 31.79 13.23
C ARG A 125 -12.26 31.77 11.78
N VAL A 126 -12.94 30.70 11.37
CA VAL A 126 -13.44 30.54 10.01
C VAL A 126 -14.48 31.61 9.68
N THR A 127 -14.24 32.34 8.60
CA THR A 127 -15.12 33.34 8.00
C THR A 127 -15.08 33.15 6.48
N PRO A 128 -16.04 33.71 5.71
CA PRO A 128 -15.95 33.65 4.24
C PRO A 128 -14.61 34.15 3.71
N LYS A 129 -14.14 35.29 4.24
CA LYS A 129 -12.83 35.87 3.88
C LYS A 129 -11.66 34.94 4.24
N SER A 130 -11.64 34.36 5.44
CA SER A 130 -10.54 33.47 5.83
C SER A 130 -10.55 32.15 5.05
N SER A 131 -11.73 31.65 4.65
CA SER A 131 -11.88 30.49 3.78
C SER A 131 -11.34 30.78 2.37
N ASP A 132 -11.66 31.96 1.80
CA ASP A 132 -11.12 32.40 0.51
C ASP A 132 -9.59 32.56 0.55
N GLU A 133 -9.06 33.17 1.62
CA GLU A 133 -7.61 33.28 1.84
C GLU A 133 -6.96 31.90 1.99
N ALA A 134 -7.56 30.97 2.73
CA ALA A 134 -7.06 29.60 2.87
C ALA A 134 -7.08 28.87 1.52
N PHE A 135 -8.11 29.08 0.70
CA PHE A 135 -8.24 28.49 -0.62
C PHE A 135 -7.12 28.97 -1.56
N GLN A 136 -6.79 30.27 -1.53
CA GLN A 136 -5.67 30.82 -2.32
C GLN A 136 -4.32 30.20 -1.94
N LEU A 137 -4.12 29.88 -0.67
CA LEU A 137 -2.90 29.26 -0.18
C LEU A 137 -2.77 27.77 -0.60
N LEU A 138 -3.87 27.07 -0.92
CA LEU A 138 -3.82 25.69 -1.42
C LEU A 138 -3.02 25.60 -2.74
N ALA A 139 -3.24 26.53 -3.65
CA ALA A 139 -2.52 26.57 -4.94
C ALA A 139 -1.02 26.91 -4.78
N GLN A 140 -0.63 27.54 -3.67
CA GLN A 140 0.77 27.74 -3.33
C GLN A 140 1.35 26.45 -2.71
N ALA A 141 0.58 25.77 -1.86
CA ALA A 141 1.02 24.54 -1.19
C ALA A 141 1.22 23.39 -2.18
N SER A 142 0.39 23.32 -3.22
CA SER A 142 0.48 22.27 -4.25
C SER A 142 1.72 22.34 -5.14
N GLN A 143 2.44 23.47 -5.13
CA GLN A 143 3.69 23.63 -5.87
C GLN A 143 4.85 22.88 -5.22
N TYR A 144 4.74 22.55 -3.92
CA TYR A 144 5.76 21.83 -3.20
C TYR A 144 5.71 20.34 -3.56
N PRO A 145 6.85 19.70 -3.89
CA PRO A 145 6.89 18.28 -4.24
C PRO A 145 6.29 17.35 -3.17
N ASP A 146 6.48 17.70 -1.90
CA ASP A 146 5.98 16.97 -0.74
C ASP A 146 4.46 16.94 -0.63
N ASP A 147 3.78 17.94 -1.21
CA ASP A 147 2.32 17.99 -1.27
C ASP A 147 1.74 16.94 -2.20
N ALA A 148 2.49 16.50 -3.22
CA ALA A 148 2.02 15.56 -4.23
C ALA A 148 0.67 15.96 -4.88
N ARG A 149 0.42 17.27 -5.01
CA ARG A 149 -0.81 17.86 -5.59
C ARG A 149 -2.09 17.56 -4.80
N LEU A 150 -1.97 17.19 -3.53
CA LEU A 150 -3.12 16.94 -2.65
C LEU A 150 -3.88 18.25 -2.35
N CYS A 151 -3.18 19.36 -2.16
CA CYS A 151 -3.82 20.67 -2.00
C CYS A 151 -4.57 21.13 -3.26
N ASP A 152 -4.08 20.79 -4.47
CA ASP A 152 -4.81 21.06 -5.72
C ASP A 152 -6.09 20.22 -5.80
N ALA A 153 -6.04 18.95 -5.38
CA ALA A 153 -7.23 18.10 -5.32
C ALA A 153 -8.29 18.66 -4.36
N ILE A 154 -7.87 19.13 -3.17
CA ILE A 154 -8.75 19.81 -2.21
C ILE A 154 -9.32 21.10 -2.83
N ALA A 155 -8.49 21.92 -3.49
CA ALA A 155 -8.93 23.14 -4.12
C ALA A 155 -10.00 22.87 -5.19
N ASN A 156 -9.81 21.85 -6.03
CA ASN A 156 -10.80 21.46 -7.03
C ASN A 156 -12.13 21.07 -6.40
N GLN A 157 -12.12 20.31 -5.29
CA GLN A 157 -13.35 19.94 -4.59
C GLN A 157 -14.04 21.12 -3.90
N VAL A 158 -13.27 22.04 -3.31
CA VAL A 158 -13.79 23.30 -2.76
C VAL A 158 -14.46 24.13 -3.85
N TYR A 159 -13.80 24.26 -5.01
CA TYR A 159 -14.34 25.00 -6.15
C TYR A 159 -15.63 24.37 -6.70
N SER A 160 -15.66 23.05 -6.89
CA SER A 160 -16.85 22.31 -7.30
C SER A 160 -18.02 22.52 -6.32
N ALA A 161 -17.74 22.54 -5.02
CA ALA A 161 -18.74 22.76 -4.00
C ALA A 161 -19.28 24.20 -3.98
N TRP A 162 -18.43 25.20 -4.19
CA TRP A 162 -18.87 26.58 -4.37
C TRP A 162 -19.71 26.78 -5.64
N LEU A 163 -19.33 26.13 -6.74
CA LEU A 163 -20.09 26.17 -7.98
C LEU A 163 -21.48 25.52 -7.82
N ALA A 164 -21.55 24.37 -7.16
CA ALA A 164 -22.82 23.70 -6.85
C ALA A 164 -23.72 24.59 -5.98
N ARG A 165 -23.16 25.25 -4.97
CA ARG A 165 -23.90 26.21 -4.13
C ARG A 165 -24.42 27.41 -4.93
N LYS A 166 -23.57 28.03 -5.76
CA LYS A 166 -23.96 29.15 -6.63
C LYS A 166 -25.04 28.75 -7.64
N ASN A 167 -24.93 27.55 -8.23
CA ASN A 167 -25.96 27.00 -9.10
C ASN A 167 -27.27 26.76 -8.33
N GLY A 168 -27.18 26.25 -7.11
CA GLY A 168 -28.32 26.10 -6.20
C GLY A 168 -29.00 27.44 -5.89
N ASP A 169 -28.23 28.50 -5.62
CA ASP A 169 -28.77 29.84 -5.38
C ASP A 169 -29.50 30.40 -6.61
N ARG A 170 -28.96 30.17 -7.80
CA ARG A 170 -29.63 30.52 -9.08
C ARG A 170 -30.94 29.75 -9.27
N VAL A 171 -30.96 28.45 -8.97
CA VAL A 171 -32.16 27.62 -9.04
C VAL A 171 -33.19 28.07 -8.00
N ASN A 172 -32.77 28.41 -6.78
CA ASN A 172 -33.65 28.96 -5.75
C ASN A 172 -34.27 30.29 -6.21
N ALA A 173 -33.49 31.18 -6.83
CA ALA A 173 -33.98 32.44 -7.36
C ALA A 173 -35.02 32.22 -8.48
N ALA A 174 -34.78 31.29 -9.40
CA ALA A 174 -35.75 30.90 -10.43
C ALA A 174 -37.03 30.28 -9.83
N ASN A 175 -36.90 29.48 -8.77
CA ASN A 175 -38.04 28.93 -8.05
C ASN A 175 -38.87 30.00 -7.33
N ARG A 176 -38.28 31.14 -6.91
CA ARG A 176 -39.06 32.26 -6.36
C ARG A 176 -39.98 32.87 -7.41
N SER A 177 -39.53 33.04 -8.65
CA SER A 177 -40.40 33.51 -9.73
C SER A 177 -41.51 32.51 -10.07
N LEU A 178 -41.21 31.20 -10.05
CA LEU A 178 -42.21 30.15 -10.26
C LEU A 178 -43.23 30.09 -9.09
N GLU A 179 -42.79 30.35 -7.87
CA GLU A 179 -43.65 30.41 -6.68
C GLU A 179 -44.60 31.62 -6.74
N ASP A 180 -44.14 32.77 -7.23
CA ASP A 180 -44.99 33.94 -7.46
C ASP A 180 -45.99 33.66 -8.60
N GLU A 181 -45.57 32.97 -9.66
CA GLU A 181 -46.48 32.49 -10.72
C GLU A 181 -47.51 31.49 -10.17
N ARG A 182 -47.10 30.55 -9.32
CA ARG A 182 -47.99 29.59 -8.64
C ARG A 182 -49.05 30.33 -7.83
N LYS A 183 -48.65 31.30 -6.99
CA LYS A 183 -49.58 32.11 -6.18
C LYS A 183 -50.57 32.89 -7.04
N ARG A 184 -50.13 33.43 -8.18
CA ARG A 184 -51.02 34.10 -9.14
C ARG A 184 -52.02 33.14 -9.77
N LEU A 185 -51.57 31.96 -10.19
CA LEU A 185 -52.44 30.92 -10.76
C LEU A 185 -53.44 30.38 -9.73
N GLU A 186 -53.01 30.21 -8.47
CA GLU A 186 -53.90 29.84 -7.36
C GLU A 186 -54.94 30.92 -7.08
N TRP A 187 -54.54 32.20 -7.11
CA TRP A 187 -55.48 33.31 -6.96
C TRP A 187 -56.47 33.37 -8.13
N ASN A 188 -55.99 33.24 -9.38
CA ASN A 188 -56.83 33.16 -10.57
C ASN A 188 -57.83 32.01 -10.47
N ALA A 189 -57.36 30.80 -10.14
CA ALA A 189 -58.21 29.62 -9.95
C ALA A 189 -59.30 29.85 -8.88
N ARG A 190 -58.95 30.51 -7.76
CA ARG A 190 -59.93 30.85 -6.71
C ARG A 190 -60.94 31.89 -7.17
N VAL A 191 -60.51 32.92 -7.91
CA VAL A 191 -61.40 33.96 -8.43
C VAL A 191 -62.34 33.38 -9.47
N THR A 192 -61.84 32.65 -10.47
CA THR A 192 -62.65 31.97 -11.49
C THR A 192 -63.62 30.97 -10.86
N ALA A 193 -63.18 30.16 -9.90
CA ALA A 193 -64.09 29.26 -9.17
C ALA A 193 -65.18 29.99 -8.38
N LYS A 194 -64.85 31.16 -7.79
CA LYS A 194 -65.80 31.99 -7.04
C LYS A 194 -66.77 32.72 -7.98
N GLU A 195 -66.30 33.23 -9.10
CA GLU A 195 -67.10 33.84 -10.17
C GLU A 195 -68.11 32.82 -10.74
N ASN A 196 -67.64 31.61 -11.03
CA ASN A 196 -68.49 30.51 -11.50
C ASN A 196 -69.51 30.04 -10.43
N ALA A 197 -69.18 30.19 -9.14
CA ALA A 197 -70.11 29.92 -8.04
C ALA A 197 -71.16 31.03 -7.87
N LEU A 198 -70.79 32.29 -8.12
CA LEU A 198 -71.71 33.43 -8.11
C LEU A 198 -72.66 33.42 -9.32
N ASP A 199 -72.19 33.08 -10.53
CA ASP A 199 -73.05 32.96 -11.73
C ASP A 199 -74.11 31.84 -11.59
N LYS A 200 -73.79 30.78 -10.83
CA LYS A 200 -74.78 29.75 -10.44
C LYS A 200 -75.89 30.28 -9.53
N THR A 201 -75.65 31.34 -8.76
CA THR A 201 -76.62 31.92 -7.82
C THR A 201 -77.49 33.05 -8.42
N THR A 202 -77.04 33.69 -9.51
CA THR A 202 -77.77 34.77 -10.20
C THR A 202 -78.75 34.29 -11.30
N GLY A 203 -78.73 33.00 -11.64
CA GLY A 203 -79.69 32.37 -12.55
C GLY A 203 -81.05 32.11 -11.90
N GLY A 204 -81.89 33.13 -11.82
CA GLY A 204 -83.28 33.01 -11.35
C GLY A 204 -84.13 32.05 -12.21
N SER A 205 -84.90 31.22 -11.52
CA SER A 205 -85.99 30.32 -11.97
C SER A 205 -86.57 30.58 -13.37
N ALA A 206 -86.18 29.77 -14.37
CA ALA A 206 -86.93 29.60 -15.61
C ALA A 206 -87.32 28.12 -15.79
N LYS A 207 -88.59 27.80 -15.50
CA LYS A 207 -89.24 26.52 -15.84
C LYS A 207 -89.41 26.45 -17.37
N GLY A 208 -88.54 25.70 -18.05
CA GLY A 208 -88.65 25.41 -19.48
C GLY A 208 -87.78 24.21 -19.88
N SER A 209 -88.25 23.43 -20.86
CA SER A 209 -87.73 22.10 -21.26
C SER A 209 -86.32 22.07 -21.86
N ASN A 210 -85.49 23.10 -21.68
CA ASN A 210 -84.09 23.21 -22.14
C ASN A 210 -83.09 23.61 -21.03
N ALA A 211 -83.51 23.60 -19.76
CA ALA A 211 -82.66 23.99 -18.62
C ALA A 211 -81.45 23.06 -18.39
N ALA A 212 -81.57 21.76 -18.71
CA ALA A 212 -80.49 20.79 -18.55
C ALA A 212 -79.34 21.02 -19.54
N ALA A 213 -79.65 21.29 -20.82
CA ALA A 213 -78.65 21.55 -21.86
C ALA A 213 -77.88 22.86 -21.60
N THR A 214 -78.56 23.91 -21.11
CA THR A 214 -77.95 25.21 -20.80
C THR A 214 -77.06 25.16 -19.56
N THR A 215 -77.44 24.35 -18.56
CA THR A 215 -76.61 24.13 -17.35
C THR A 215 -75.36 23.31 -17.70
N GLN A 216 -75.51 22.31 -18.57
CA GLN A 216 -74.41 21.46 -19.01
C GLN A 216 -73.41 22.21 -19.91
N SER A 217 -73.88 23.08 -20.81
CA SER A 217 -73.01 23.94 -21.63
C SER A 217 -72.26 24.98 -20.79
N LYS A 218 -72.91 25.59 -19.79
CA LYS A 218 -72.24 26.50 -18.83
C LYS A 218 -71.23 25.78 -17.94
N GLN A 219 -71.52 24.55 -17.52
CA GLN A 219 -70.53 23.73 -16.80
C GLN A 219 -69.33 23.39 -17.68
N LEU A 220 -69.55 23.07 -18.96
CA LEU A 220 -68.47 22.82 -19.91
C LEU A 220 -67.60 24.07 -20.11
N GLU A 221 -68.22 25.25 -20.23
CA GLU A 221 -67.52 26.54 -20.39
C GLU A 221 -66.68 26.88 -19.15
N ASN A 222 -67.25 26.74 -17.96
CA ASN A 222 -66.55 26.90 -16.68
C ASN A 222 -65.39 25.90 -16.50
N ASP A 223 -65.58 24.65 -16.93
CA ASP A 223 -64.53 23.64 -16.90
C ASP A 223 -63.44 24.00 -17.92
N MET A 224 -63.79 24.43 -19.14
CA MET A 224 -62.86 24.85 -20.18
C MET A 224 -62.02 26.07 -19.78
N GLU A 225 -62.56 27.01 -19.00
CA GLU A 225 -61.81 28.15 -18.45
C GLU A 225 -60.88 27.76 -17.29
N MET A 226 -61.26 26.76 -16.48
CA MET A 226 -60.45 26.27 -15.36
C MET A 226 -59.32 25.33 -15.79
N GLN A 227 -59.53 24.53 -16.85
CA GLN A 227 -58.54 23.57 -17.37
C GLN A 227 -57.14 24.18 -17.60
N PRO A 228 -56.96 25.28 -18.36
CA PRO A 228 -55.62 25.84 -18.60
C PRO A 228 -54.92 26.32 -17.32
N ILE A 229 -55.68 26.85 -16.35
CA ILE A 229 -55.14 27.29 -15.06
C ILE A 229 -54.64 26.08 -14.24
N ILE A 230 -55.42 24.99 -14.21
CA ILE A 230 -55.07 23.75 -13.51
C ILE A 230 -53.86 23.08 -14.18
N THR A 231 -53.82 22.98 -15.51
CA THR A 231 -52.69 22.43 -16.24
C THR A 231 -51.42 23.23 -15.99
N ARG A 232 -51.48 24.56 -16.07
CA ARG A 232 -50.33 25.43 -15.81
C ARG A 232 -49.85 25.34 -14.37
N LEU A 233 -50.77 25.24 -13.41
CA LEU A 233 -50.43 25.05 -11.99
C LEU A 233 -49.73 23.70 -11.75
N ALA A 234 -50.17 22.63 -12.42
CA ALA A 234 -49.50 21.34 -12.37
C ALA A 234 -48.09 21.39 -13.00
N GLU A 235 -47.93 22.06 -14.15
CA GLU A 235 -46.62 22.28 -14.78
C GLU A 235 -45.66 23.08 -13.88
N VAL A 236 -46.10 24.19 -13.31
CA VAL A 236 -45.29 25.03 -12.42
C VAL A 236 -44.86 24.23 -11.19
N ASN A 237 -45.77 23.48 -10.57
CA ASN A 237 -45.43 22.59 -9.44
C ASN A 237 -44.44 21.49 -9.84
N ALA A 238 -44.61 20.87 -11.01
CA ALA A 238 -43.68 19.87 -11.53
C ALA A 238 -42.29 20.46 -11.80
N LEU A 239 -42.22 21.66 -12.39
CA LEU A 239 -40.97 22.38 -12.62
C LEU A 239 -40.26 22.75 -11.33
N MET A 240 -41.00 23.26 -10.34
CA MET A 240 -40.44 23.57 -9.01
C MET A 240 -39.86 22.32 -8.34
N LYS A 241 -40.60 21.20 -8.36
CA LYS A 241 -40.15 19.92 -7.79
C LYS A 241 -38.95 19.34 -8.55
N ALA A 242 -38.94 19.42 -9.88
CA ALA A 242 -37.82 18.99 -10.71
C ALA A 242 -36.56 19.84 -10.46
N ASN A 243 -36.72 21.16 -10.32
CA ASN A 243 -35.63 22.08 -9.96
C ASN A 243 -35.07 21.78 -8.57
N GLN A 244 -35.93 21.51 -7.60
CA GLN A 244 -35.51 21.13 -6.25
C GLN A 244 -34.74 19.80 -6.25
N LEU A 245 -35.26 18.78 -6.94
CA LEU A 245 -34.57 17.50 -7.09
C LEU A 245 -33.20 17.65 -7.77
N LYS A 246 -33.11 18.43 -8.86
CA LYS A 246 -31.83 18.71 -9.54
C LYS A 246 -30.81 19.36 -8.62
N LYS A 247 -31.25 20.30 -7.77
CA LYS A 247 -30.38 20.95 -6.78
C LYS A 247 -29.89 19.95 -5.73
N GLU A 248 -30.80 19.17 -5.14
CA GLU A 248 -30.48 18.18 -4.11
C GLU A 248 -29.52 17.10 -4.62
N VAL A 249 -29.73 16.60 -5.85
CA VAL A 249 -28.84 15.62 -6.49
C VAL A 249 -27.45 16.21 -6.75
N ALA A 250 -27.36 17.43 -7.28
CA ALA A 250 -26.08 18.08 -7.55
C ALA A 250 -25.28 18.36 -6.25
N GLU A 251 -25.96 18.82 -5.20
CA GLU A 251 -25.33 19.04 -3.89
C GLU A 251 -24.86 17.72 -3.27
N LEU A 252 -25.68 16.67 -3.35
CA LEU A 252 -25.35 15.33 -2.86
C LEU A 252 -24.13 14.75 -3.58
N GLN A 253 -24.07 14.87 -4.90
CA GLN A 253 -22.95 14.37 -5.69
C GLN A 253 -21.63 15.00 -5.24
N VAL A 254 -21.58 16.33 -5.12
CA VAL A 254 -20.36 17.03 -4.67
C VAL A 254 -19.98 16.63 -3.24
N LYS A 255 -20.95 16.47 -2.34
CA LYS A 255 -20.66 15.98 -0.97
C LYS A 255 -19.98 14.62 -0.99
N ILE A 256 -20.47 13.68 -1.81
CA ILE A 256 -19.89 12.33 -1.94
C ILE A 256 -18.47 12.42 -2.48
N GLU A 257 -18.24 13.19 -3.56
CA GLU A 257 -16.91 13.36 -4.15
C GLU A 257 -15.91 13.99 -3.16
N PHE A 258 -16.34 14.99 -2.40
CA PHE A 258 -15.52 15.62 -1.36
C PHE A 258 -15.20 14.64 -0.23
N GLN A 259 -16.20 13.92 0.29
CA GLN A 259 -16.01 12.92 1.35
C GLN A 259 -15.05 11.80 0.92
N ALA A 260 -15.18 11.33 -0.33
CA ALA A 260 -14.29 10.33 -0.89
C ALA A 260 -12.83 10.81 -0.93
N LEU A 261 -12.58 12.08 -1.28
CA LEU A 261 -11.24 12.66 -1.24
C LEU A 261 -10.65 12.69 0.18
N ILE A 262 -11.44 13.10 1.18
CA ILE A 262 -11.00 13.12 2.59
C ILE A 262 -10.61 11.70 3.04
N ILE A 263 -11.43 10.70 2.71
CA ILE A 263 -11.15 9.30 3.05
C ILE A 263 -9.90 8.79 2.33
N GLN A 264 -9.72 9.13 1.05
CA GLN A 264 -8.51 8.80 0.31
C GLN A 264 -7.27 9.36 1.02
N HIS A 265 -7.28 10.63 1.43
CA HIS A 265 -6.16 11.23 2.17
C HIS A 265 -5.92 10.53 3.52
N PHE A 266 -6.98 10.14 4.22
CA PHE A 266 -6.87 9.40 5.48
C PHE A 266 -6.18 8.04 5.27
N LEU A 267 -6.63 7.27 4.28
CA LEU A 267 -6.02 5.98 3.92
C LEU A 267 -4.58 6.12 3.42
N GLN A 268 -4.25 7.24 2.79
CA GLN A 268 -2.89 7.60 2.38
C GLN A 268 -2.02 8.13 3.54
N ARG A 269 -2.56 8.21 4.77
CA ARG A 269 -1.88 8.74 5.97
C ARG A 269 -1.47 10.21 5.84
N ARG A 270 -2.23 10.98 5.05
CA ARG A 270 -2.04 12.42 4.81
C ARG A 270 -2.89 13.23 5.78
N PHE A 271 -2.62 13.09 7.08
CA PHE A 271 -3.52 13.60 8.12
C PHE A 271 -3.66 15.12 8.14
N GLN A 272 -2.62 15.89 7.81
CA GLN A 272 -2.74 17.34 7.66
C GLN A 272 -3.76 17.71 6.56
N HIS A 273 -3.73 17.01 5.42
CA HIS A 273 -4.70 17.19 4.33
C HIS A 273 -6.11 16.74 4.69
N VAL A 274 -6.25 15.68 5.50
CA VAL A 274 -7.54 15.28 6.09
C VAL A 274 -8.12 16.46 6.89
N LEU A 275 -7.33 17.05 7.80
CA LEU A 275 -7.78 18.18 8.61
C LEU A 275 -8.14 19.42 7.79
N ILE A 276 -7.38 19.71 6.73
CA ILE A 276 -7.70 20.82 5.82
C ILE A 276 -9.02 20.52 5.09
N GLY A 277 -9.18 19.32 4.54
CA GLY A 277 -10.37 18.88 3.82
C GLY A 277 -11.62 18.87 4.69
N THR A 278 -11.56 18.31 5.91
CA THR A 278 -12.67 18.27 6.86
C THR A 278 -13.11 19.68 7.28
N ARG A 279 -12.17 20.61 7.48
CA ARG A 279 -12.49 22.00 7.84
C ARG A 279 -13.14 22.76 6.68
N PHE A 280 -12.62 22.61 5.45
CA PHE A 280 -13.29 23.17 4.27
C PHE A 280 -14.69 22.58 4.09
N TYR A 281 -14.83 21.26 4.17
CA TYR A 281 -16.11 20.57 4.08
C TYR A 281 -17.13 21.17 5.04
N ARG A 282 -16.79 21.31 6.32
CA ARG A 282 -17.68 21.92 7.33
C ARG A 282 -17.99 23.39 7.06
N SER A 283 -17.05 24.15 6.50
CA SER A 283 -17.27 25.56 6.15
C SER A 283 -18.26 25.73 4.99
N ILE A 284 -18.34 24.74 4.10
CA ILE A 284 -19.19 24.78 2.90
C ILE A 284 -20.55 24.14 3.17
N PHE A 285 -20.56 22.98 3.84
CA PHE A 285 -21.73 22.17 4.16
C PHE A 285 -22.05 22.28 5.65
N SER A 286 -22.77 23.33 6.03
CA SER A 286 -23.15 23.63 7.41
C SER A 286 -24.49 22.99 7.83
N ASP A 287 -25.00 22.05 7.05
CA ASP A 287 -26.33 21.44 7.20
C ASP A 287 -26.39 20.33 8.25
N GLY A 288 -25.25 20.01 8.90
CA GLY A 288 -25.16 19.00 9.95
C GLY A 288 -25.09 17.56 9.45
N ASP A 289 -25.24 17.32 8.13
CA ASP A 289 -25.03 16.01 7.51
C ASP A 289 -23.53 15.69 7.45
N SER A 290 -23.07 15.04 8.51
CA SER A 290 -21.68 14.63 8.69
C SER A 290 -21.46 13.14 8.43
N GLN A 291 -22.52 12.38 8.11
CA GLN A 291 -22.40 10.95 7.83
C GLN A 291 -21.64 10.72 6.52
N LEU A 292 -20.66 9.83 6.55
CA LEU A 292 -19.91 9.45 5.36
C LEU A 292 -20.77 8.54 4.48
N ARG A 293 -20.98 8.98 3.24
CA ARG A 293 -21.73 8.28 2.21
C ARG A 293 -20.79 7.37 1.44
N VAL A 294 -20.29 6.35 2.13
CA VAL A 294 -19.40 5.32 1.56
C VAL A 294 -20.07 3.95 1.50
N GLY A 295 -19.50 3.04 0.70
CA GLY A 295 -19.98 1.65 0.62
C GLY A 295 -19.94 0.96 1.99
N GLU A 296 -20.81 -0.04 2.18
CA GLU A 296 -20.92 -0.79 3.45
C GLU A 296 -19.60 -1.39 3.91
N ASP A 297 -18.75 -1.84 2.99
CA ASP A 297 -17.43 -2.37 3.31
C ASP A 297 -16.53 -1.30 3.94
N ALA A 298 -16.49 -0.09 3.38
CA ALA A 298 -15.70 1.02 3.94
C ALA A 298 -16.24 1.49 5.29
N LYS A 299 -17.58 1.50 5.48
CA LYS A 299 -18.20 1.82 6.78
C LYS A 299 -17.84 0.76 7.84
N SER A 300 -17.94 -0.52 7.47
CA SER A 300 -17.63 -1.64 8.36
C SER A 300 -16.18 -1.64 8.78
N LEU A 301 -15.26 -1.42 7.84
CA LEU A 301 -13.83 -1.27 8.13
C LEU A 301 -13.56 -0.09 9.05
N PHE A 302 -14.11 1.09 8.76
CA PHE A 302 -13.94 2.26 9.60
C PHE A 302 -14.48 2.06 11.02
N ALA A 303 -15.69 1.50 11.15
CA ALA A 303 -16.31 1.23 12.44
C ALA A 303 -15.51 0.21 13.27
N LYS A 304 -14.94 -0.81 12.63
CA LYS A 304 -14.06 -1.79 13.29
C LYS A 304 -12.74 -1.16 13.75
N THR A 305 -12.15 -0.28 12.96
CA THR A 305 -10.86 0.35 13.28
C THR A 305 -10.98 1.46 14.31
N THR A 306 -12.05 2.27 14.26
CA THR A 306 -12.19 3.46 15.11
C THR A 306 -13.16 3.29 16.27
N GLY A 307 -13.99 2.25 16.26
CA GLY A 307 -15.08 2.06 17.23
C GLY A 307 -16.20 3.12 17.14
N MET A 308 -16.16 4.00 16.14
CA MET A 308 -17.07 5.13 15.99
C MET A 308 -17.78 5.13 14.63
N PRO A 309 -18.97 5.77 14.52
CA PRO A 309 -19.65 5.92 13.24
C PRO A 309 -18.77 6.66 12.20
N PRO A 310 -18.78 6.24 10.92
CA PRO A 310 -18.02 6.88 9.86
C PRO A 310 -18.62 8.26 9.56
N THR A 311 -18.01 9.31 10.10
CA THR A 311 -18.41 10.70 9.92
C THR A 311 -17.19 11.56 9.58
N VAL A 312 -17.41 12.71 8.95
CA VAL A 312 -16.35 13.72 8.77
C VAL A 312 -15.82 14.19 10.13
N GLY A 313 -16.68 14.20 11.16
CA GLY A 313 -16.36 14.36 12.59
C GLY A 313 -15.26 13.42 13.07
N THR A 314 -15.51 12.13 12.91
CA THR A 314 -14.63 11.07 13.43
C THR A 314 -13.31 10.99 12.68
N LEU A 315 -13.30 11.23 11.36
CA LEU A 315 -12.06 11.37 10.59
C LEU A 315 -11.16 12.50 11.12
N ASP A 316 -11.76 13.65 11.46
CA ASP A 316 -11.02 14.79 11.99
C ASP A 316 -10.43 14.51 13.37
N SER A 317 -11.22 13.94 14.30
CA SER A 317 -10.72 13.59 15.63
C SER A 317 -9.64 12.52 15.57
N THR A 318 -9.82 11.49 14.75
CA THR A 318 -8.84 10.40 14.60
C THR A 318 -7.55 10.91 13.93
N ALA A 319 -7.65 11.79 12.93
CA ALA A 319 -6.46 12.41 12.33
C ALA A 319 -5.65 13.24 13.34
N ASN A 320 -6.32 14.02 14.21
CA ASN A 320 -5.64 14.77 15.27
C ASN A 320 -4.98 13.83 16.31
N GLU A 321 -5.66 12.75 16.72
CA GLU A 321 -5.09 11.79 17.67
C GLU A 321 -3.88 11.08 17.08
N ILE A 322 -3.95 10.64 15.82
CA ILE A 322 -2.79 10.04 15.14
C ILE A 322 -1.60 11.01 15.07
N ILE A 323 -1.84 12.29 14.75
CA ILE A 323 -0.77 13.30 14.73
C ILE A 323 -0.13 13.43 16.13
N ARG A 324 -0.94 13.42 17.18
CA ARG A 324 -0.47 13.46 18.56
C ARG A 324 0.31 12.20 18.94
N ASP A 325 -0.20 11.02 18.61
CA ASP A 325 0.44 9.73 18.88
C ASP A 325 1.79 9.63 18.18
N VAL A 326 1.89 10.10 16.94
CA VAL A 326 3.15 10.14 16.19
C VAL A 326 4.14 11.07 16.86
N ARG A 327 3.72 12.25 17.31
CA ARG A 327 4.58 13.17 18.07
C ARG A 327 5.10 12.52 19.35
N GLN A 328 4.20 11.91 20.14
CA GLN A 328 4.57 11.18 21.35
C GLN A 328 5.49 9.99 21.07
N GLY A 329 5.29 9.31 19.94
CA GLY A 329 6.14 8.21 19.48
C GLY A 329 7.56 8.67 19.14
N ILE A 330 7.72 9.84 18.51
CA ILE A 330 9.03 10.45 18.27
C ILE A 330 9.70 10.88 19.59
N ASP A 331 8.95 11.46 20.51
CA ASP A 331 9.49 11.86 21.82
C ASP A 331 9.94 10.62 22.63
N ALA A 332 9.14 9.55 22.62
CA ALA A 332 9.50 8.27 23.23
C ALA A 332 10.74 7.64 22.57
N PHE A 333 10.83 7.69 21.24
CA PHE A 333 12.01 7.24 20.51
C PHE A 333 13.27 7.98 20.99
N LYS A 334 13.23 9.32 21.05
CA LYS A 334 14.36 10.13 21.51
C LYS A 334 14.75 9.80 22.95
N PHE A 335 13.78 9.64 23.84
CA PHE A 335 14.02 9.25 25.23
C PHE A 335 14.72 7.88 25.34
N LEU A 336 14.23 6.87 24.62
CA LEU A 336 14.83 5.52 24.61
C LEU A 336 16.25 5.56 24.02
N LEU A 337 16.45 6.38 22.98
CA LEU A 337 17.75 6.59 22.34
C LEU A 337 18.77 7.23 23.31
N GLU A 338 18.35 8.17 24.15
CA GLU A 338 19.17 8.75 25.22
C GLU A 338 19.53 7.74 26.32
N LYS A 339 18.66 6.76 26.58
CA LYS A 339 18.91 5.66 27.54
C LYS A 339 19.76 4.52 26.98
N ASN A 340 20.18 4.59 25.71
CA ASN A 340 20.82 3.50 24.98
C ASN A 340 19.97 2.21 24.90
N GLU A 341 18.64 2.38 24.92
CA GLU A 341 17.64 1.31 24.74
C GLU A 341 17.30 1.22 23.24
N LEU A 342 18.28 0.82 22.43
CA LEU A 342 18.21 0.89 20.97
C LEU A 342 17.20 -0.09 20.36
N GLU A 343 16.96 -1.26 20.96
CA GLU A 343 15.95 -2.19 20.43
C GLU A 343 14.56 -1.55 20.53
N SER A 344 14.21 -1.08 21.73
CA SER A 344 12.93 -0.44 22.01
C SER A 344 12.78 0.88 21.24
N ALA A 345 13.83 1.68 21.15
CA ALA A 345 13.84 2.90 20.36
C ALA A 345 13.53 2.59 18.89
N THR A 346 14.22 1.61 18.30
CA THR A 346 14.04 1.24 16.90
C THR A 346 12.63 0.74 16.63
N LYS A 347 12.06 -0.10 17.50
CA LYS A 347 10.67 -0.57 17.39
C LYS A 347 9.67 0.57 17.45
N ARG A 348 9.81 1.46 18.45
CA ARG A 348 8.97 2.65 18.60
C ARG A 348 9.04 3.55 17.36
N LEU A 349 10.22 3.74 16.80
CA LEU A 349 10.40 4.52 15.59
C LEU A 349 9.76 3.85 14.36
N ALA A 350 9.84 2.53 14.23
CA ALA A 350 9.20 1.78 13.15
C ALA A 350 7.67 1.87 13.22
N GLU A 351 7.08 1.71 14.41
CA GLU A 351 5.64 1.90 14.65
C GLU A 351 5.20 3.33 14.28
N THR A 352 5.97 4.31 14.75
CA THR A 352 5.70 5.74 14.49
C THR A 352 5.80 6.08 13.01
N PHE A 353 6.81 5.54 12.31
CA PHE A 353 6.99 5.71 10.88
C PHE A 353 5.85 5.07 10.07
N LEU A 354 5.42 3.87 10.46
CA LEU A 354 4.36 3.14 9.77
C LEU A 354 3.06 3.94 9.73
N ILE A 355 2.74 4.66 10.81
CA ILE A 355 1.54 5.47 10.91
C ILE A 355 1.78 6.87 10.35
N GLY A 356 2.91 7.49 10.68
CA GLY A 356 3.17 8.92 10.50
C GLY A 356 4.19 9.29 9.43
N GLU A 357 4.52 8.42 8.47
CA GLU A 357 5.56 8.63 7.43
C GLU A 357 5.59 10.04 6.81
N TYR A 358 4.43 10.66 6.61
CA TYR A 358 4.30 11.97 5.96
C TYR A 358 4.19 13.14 6.94
N LEU A 359 4.15 12.87 8.24
CA LEU A 359 4.06 13.90 9.26
C LEU A 359 5.41 14.59 9.48
N PRO A 360 5.40 15.90 9.77
CA PRO A 360 6.63 16.67 9.92
C PRO A 360 7.51 16.09 11.03
N GLU A 361 6.95 15.64 12.16
CA GLU A 361 7.71 15.09 13.28
C GLU A 361 8.60 13.91 12.88
N VAL A 362 8.14 13.06 11.95
CA VAL A 362 8.91 11.93 11.41
C VAL A 362 9.91 12.42 10.38
N ARG A 363 9.49 13.30 9.47
CA ARG A 363 10.33 13.77 8.35
C ARG A 363 11.51 14.64 8.80
N THR A 364 11.34 15.43 9.86
CA THR A 364 12.37 16.32 10.40
C THR A 364 13.30 15.62 11.39
N LEU A 365 13.11 14.32 11.65
CA LEU A 365 13.96 13.59 12.60
C LEU A 365 15.42 13.62 12.13
N ASP A 366 16.32 13.89 13.07
CA ASP A 366 17.74 14.07 12.80
C ASP A 366 18.37 12.82 12.17
N ARG A 367 19.38 13.04 11.31
CA ARG A 367 20.02 11.94 10.59
C ARG A 367 20.84 11.06 11.53
N GLU A 368 21.53 11.63 12.50
CA GLU A 368 22.38 10.88 13.42
C GLU A 368 21.52 9.92 14.26
N ASP A 369 20.39 10.40 14.78
CA ASP A 369 19.43 9.58 15.50
C ASP A 369 18.91 8.41 14.64
N LYS A 370 18.53 8.69 13.38
CA LYS A 370 18.12 7.66 12.42
C LYS A 370 19.24 6.65 12.13
N ARG A 371 20.50 7.10 12.05
CA ARG A 371 21.66 6.24 11.79
C ARG A 371 21.99 5.32 12.96
N ARG A 372 21.73 5.74 14.19
CA ARG A 372 21.84 4.86 15.38
C ARG A 372 20.83 3.72 15.33
N ALA A 373 19.56 4.03 15.02
CA ALA A 373 18.55 2.99 14.80
C ALA A 373 18.92 2.06 13.63
N LEU A 374 19.45 2.61 12.54
CA LEU A 374 19.90 1.82 11.38
C LEU A 374 20.99 0.81 11.72
N ALA A 375 21.95 1.18 12.57
CA ALA A 375 23.04 0.28 12.97
C ALA A 375 22.49 -0.98 13.67
N PHE A 376 21.49 -0.80 14.53
CA PHE A 376 20.77 -1.89 15.17
C PHE A 376 20.01 -2.74 14.14
N VAL A 377 19.18 -2.11 13.29
CA VAL A 377 18.40 -2.81 12.23
C VAL A 377 19.29 -3.67 11.34
N LYS A 378 20.41 -3.15 10.87
CA LYS A 378 21.34 -3.90 10.00
C LYS A 378 21.91 -5.13 10.67
N THR A 379 22.34 -5.00 11.92
CA THR A 379 22.94 -6.11 12.68
C THR A 379 21.88 -7.17 13.00
N SER A 380 20.66 -6.75 13.34
CA SER A 380 19.52 -7.65 13.55
C SER A 380 19.14 -8.41 12.28
N ASN A 381 19.09 -7.75 11.12
CA ASN A 381 18.81 -8.41 9.83
C ASN A 381 19.91 -9.41 9.44
N GLN A 382 21.18 -9.09 9.73
CA GLN A 382 22.29 -10.03 9.55
C GLN A 382 22.15 -11.25 10.46
N LEU A 383 21.70 -11.07 11.71
CA LEU A 383 21.49 -12.17 12.64
C LEU A 383 20.40 -13.11 12.15
N ILE A 384 19.25 -12.56 11.71
CA ILE A 384 18.16 -13.35 11.12
C ILE A 384 18.68 -14.15 9.92
N SER A 385 19.38 -13.48 9.00
CA SER A 385 19.96 -14.13 7.81
C SER A 385 20.95 -15.25 8.18
N ALA A 386 21.79 -15.04 9.20
CA ALA A 386 22.75 -16.04 9.69
C ALA A 386 22.05 -17.27 10.29
N ILE A 387 20.96 -17.07 11.04
CA ILE A 387 20.14 -18.16 11.59
C ILE A 387 19.43 -18.94 10.47
N ASP A 388 18.86 -18.24 9.50
CA ASP A 388 18.13 -18.85 8.37
C ASP A 388 19.04 -19.76 7.53
N VAL A 389 20.29 -19.34 7.29
CA VAL A 389 21.30 -20.15 6.57
C VAL A 389 22.08 -21.10 7.49
N LYS A 390 21.70 -21.20 8.77
CA LYS A 390 22.29 -22.09 9.78
C LYS A 390 23.79 -21.84 10.03
N ASP A 391 24.25 -20.61 9.81
CA ASP A 391 25.59 -20.17 10.21
C ASP A 391 25.57 -19.73 11.69
N TYR A 392 25.50 -20.72 12.57
CA TYR A 392 25.43 -20.48 14.02
C TYR A 392 26.72 -19.89 14.60
N THR A 393 27.83 -19.91 13.87
CA THR A 393 29.09 -19.27 14.30
C THR A 393 29.00 -17.77 14.08
N LEU A 394 28.52 -17.33 12.92
CA LEU A 394 28.25 -15.92 12.65
C LEU A 394 27.11 -15.40 13.53
N ALA A 395 26.03 -16.17 13.68
CA ALA A 395 24.89 -15.79 14.51
C ALA A 395 25.31 -15.51 15.96
N GLU A 396 26.17 -16.35 16.56
CA GLU A 396 26.67 -16.11 17.92
C GLU A 396 27.47 -14.79 18.03
N LYS A 397 28.31 -14.48 17.03
CA LYS A 397 29.06 -13.20 17.00
C LYS A 397 28.11 -12.00 16.94
N LEU A 398 27.08 -12.08 16.09
CA LEU A 398 26.10 -11.01 15.91
C LEU A 398 25.23 -10.81 17.16
N VAL A 399 24.86 -11.88 17.87
CA VAL A 399 24.16 -11.78 19.17
C VAL A 399 24.99 -11.02 20.19
N LYS A 400 26.30 -11.32 20.30
CA LYS A 400 27.21 -10.60 21.22
C LYS A 400 27.33 -9.12 20.84
N GLN A 401 27.51 -8.84 19.54
CA GLN A 401 27.58 -7.48 19.02
C GLN A 401 26.29 -6.68 19.30
N LEU A 402 25.12 -7.30 19.16
CA LEU A 402 23.83 -6.67 19.49
C LEU A 402 23.70 -6.36 20.98
N GLY A 403 24.13 -7.28 21.86
CA GLY A 403 24.14 -7.06 23.31
C GLY A 403 25.08 -5.94 23.77
N GLU A 404 26.18 -5.71 23.04
CA GLU A 404 27.07 -4.56 23.28
C GLU A 404 26.48 -3.24 22.74
N THR A 405 25.75 -3.31 21.62
CA THR A 405 25.19 -2.15 20.93
C THR A 405 23.93 -1.63 21.61
N ALA A 406 23.04 -2.52 22.04
CA ALA A 406 21.73 -2.22 22.59
C ALA A 406 21.59 -2.83 23.98
N LYS A 407 21.47 -1.96 25.00
CA LYS A 407 21.42 -2.41 26.41
C LYS A 407 20.19 -3.25 26.73
N ASP A 408 19.09 -2.96 26.04
CA ASP A 408 17.79 -3.61 26.20
C ASP A 408 17.61 -4.83 25.29
N PHE A 409 18.66 -5.26 24.59
CA PHE A 409 18.58 -6.39 23.66
C PHE A 409 18.36 -7.73 24.38
N ASP A 410 17.26 -8.41 24.06
CA ASP A 410 16.99 -9.75 24.58
C ASP A 410 17.73 -10.82 23.76
N SER A 411 18.94 -11.18 24.23
CA SER A 411 19.74 -12.23 23.61
C SER A 411 19.23 -13.66 23.89
N SER A 412 18.26 -13.85 24.78
CA SER A 412 17.86 -15.19 25.26
C SER A 412 17.34 -16.09 24.13
N LYS A 413 16.43 -15.57 23.29
CA LYS A 413 15.83 -16.31 22.18
C LYS A 413 16.86 -16.75 21.12
N PRO A 414 17.67 -15.84 20.53
CA PRO A 414 18.64 -16.26 19.53
C PRO A 414 19.73 -17.15 20.14
N THR A 415 20.15 -16.90 21.38
CA THR A 415 21.12 -17.77 22.09
C THR A 415 20.56 -19.18 22.27
N ALA A 416 19.33 -19.32 22.77
CA ALA A 416 18.70 -20.62 22.95
C ALA A 416 18.54 -21.39 21.62
N ALA A 417 18.19 -20.69 20.54
CA ALA A 417 18.10 -21.30 19.21
C ALA A 417 19.47 -21.81 18.73
N ILE A 418 20.52 -21.02 18.89
CA ILE A 418 21.91 -21.38 18.56
C ILE A 418 22.37 -22.57 19.40
N GLU A 419 22.22 -22.50 20.72
CA GLU A 419 22.67 -23.56 21.64
C GLU A 419 21.93 -24.87 21.40
N THR A 420 20.61 -24.80 21.21
CA THR A 420 19.80 -25.99 20.88
C THR A 420 20.27 -26.62 19.59
N ALA A 421 20.45 -25.84 18.52
CA ALA A 421 20.91 -26.37 17.24
C ALA A 421 22.31 -26.99 17.34
N ARG A 422 23.24 -26.36 18.09
CA ARG A 422 24.57 -26.90 18.35
C ARG A 422 24.50 -28.21 19.15
N GLN A 423 23.71 -28.26 20.21
CA GLN A 423 23.58 -29.44 21.06
C GLN A 423 22.95 -30.61 20.33
N VAL A 424 21.88 -30.38 19.56
CA VAL A 424 21.22 -31.42 18.77
C VAL A 424 22.17 -31.92 17.67
N SER A 425 22.86 -31.02 16.95
CA SER A 425 23.88 -31.42 15.97
C SER A 425 25.02 -32.24 16.62
N ALA A 426 25.52 -31.82 17.78
CA ALA A 426 26.54 -32.55 18.53
C ALA A 426 26.07 -33.95 18.97
N MET A 427 24.80 -34.11 19.36
CA MET A 427 24.22 -35.41 19.70
C MET A 427 24.18 -36.35 18.48
N HIS A 428 23.75 -35.86 17.32
CA HIS A 428 23.79 -36.63 16.07
C HIS A 428 25.22 -37.02 15.70
N ILE A 429 26.18 -36.11 15.87
CA ILE A 429 27.62 -36.39 15.66
C ILE A 429 28.13 -37.47 16.62
N ALA A 430 27.74 -37.43 17.90
CA ALA A 430 28.13 -38.45 18.87
C ALA A 430 27.57 -39.84 18.52
N LYS A 431 26.29 -39.90 18.10
CA LYS A 431 25.69 -41.15 17.59
C LYS A 431 26.40 -41.65 16.34
N ALA A 432 26.73 -40.76 15.41
CA ALA A 432 27.51 -41.08 14.23
C ALA A 432 28.89 -41.64 14.61
N ARG A 433 29.62 -41.06 15.57
CA ARG A 433 30.89 -41.62 16.07
C ARG A 433 30.73 -43.04 16.60
N ASN A 434 29.70 -43.28 17.42
CA ASN A 434 29.44 -44.61 17.97
C ASN A 434 29.12 -45.63 16.88
N ALA A 435 28.31 -45.24 15.88
CA ALA A 435 27.99 -46.07 14.72
C ALA A 435 29.21 -46.35 13.83
N ALA A 436 30.13 -45.39 13.71
CA ALA A 436 31.40 -45.58 12.99
C ALA A 436 32.28 -46.64 13.68
N VAL A 437 32.38 -46.60 15.01
CA VAL A 437 33.16 -47.57 15.80
C VAL A 437 32.53 -48.97 15.75
N SER A 438 31.20 -49.07 15.77
CA SER A 438 30.49 -50.36 15.70
C SER A 438 30.38 -50.95 14.29
N GLY A 439 30.75 -50.19 13.25
CA GLY A 439 30.65 -50.60 11.85
C GLY A 439 29.23 -50.51 11.26
N ASP A 440 28.28 -49.88 11.95
CA ASP A 440 26.91 -49.66 11.47
C ASP A 440 26.84 -48.47 10.51
N LYS A 441 27.07 -48.76 9.23
CA LYS A 441 27.11 -47.77 8.15
C LYS A 441 25.77 -47.04 7.93
N ALA A 442 24.64 -47.71 8.17
CA ALA A 442 23.31 -47.12 7.92
C ALA A 442 22.94 -46.06 8.97
N THR A 443 23.18 -46.36 10.25
CA THR A 443 22.98 -45.41 11.34
C THR A 443 23.96 -44.24 11.22
N LEU A 444 25.22 -44.53 10.87
CA LEU A 444 26.25 -43.52 10.64
C LEU A 444 25.82 -42.47 9.60
N GLU A 445 25.41 -42.92 8.41
CA GLU A 445 25.02 -42.02 7.32
C GLU A 445 23.79 -41.18 7.70
N THR A 446 22.79 -41.80 8.33
CA THR A 446 21.54 -41.14 8.77
C THR A 446 21.81 -40.04 9.79
N GLU A 447 22.63 -40.34 10.80
CA GLU A 447 22.94 -39.41 11.88
C GLU A 447 23.86 -38.27 11.39
N LEU A 448 24.83 -38.54 10.50
CA LEU A 448 25.64 -37.49 9.87
C LEU A 448 24.81 -36.56 8.98
N ARG A 449 23.89 -37.11 8.18
CA ARG A 449 22.97 -36.31 7.37
C ARG A 449 22.14 -35.38 8.26
N SER A 450 21.62 -35.90 9.37
CA SER A 450 20.84 -35.13 10.34
C SER A 450 21.69 -34.02 11.00
N ALA A 451 22.90 -34.34 11.44
CA ALA A 451 23.84 -33.36 12.01
C ALA A 451 24.16 -32.21 11.04
N THR A 452 24.38 -32.54 9.77
CA THR A 452 24.72 -31.60 8.69
C THR A 452 23.52 -30.76 8.28
N GLN A 453 22.32 -31.34 8.25
CA GLN A 453 21.10 -30.58 8.00
C GLN A 453 20.83 -29.55 9.09
N ILE A 454 21.17 -29.85 10.35
CA ILE A 454 21.00 -28.93 11.46
C ILE A 454 22.08 -27.85 11.45
N TRP A 455 23.36 -28.22 11.37
CA TRP A 455 24.46 -27.27 11.33
C TRP A 455 25.49 -27.71 10.27
N PRO A 456 25.36 -27.23 9.02
CA PRO A 456 26.20 -27.69 7.91
C PRO A 456 27.69 -27.42 8.09
N ARG A 457 28.03 -26.35 8.82
CA ARG A 457 29.40 -25.92 9.11
C ARG A 457 29.88 -26.31 10.52
N ASN A 458 29.29 -27.34 11.12
CA ASN A 458 29.74 -27.80 12.43
C ASN A 458 31.19 -28.33 12.33
N PRO A 459 32.17 -27.74 13.04
CA PRO A 459 33.57 -28.16 12.96
C PRO A 459 33.78 -29.61 13.39
N ALA A 460 32.91 -30.18 14.23
CA ALA A 460 33.02 -31.57 14.66
C ALA A 460 32.66 -32.59 13.58
N LEU A 461 32.08 -32.17 12.44
CA LEU A 461 31.81 -33.05 11.30
C LEU A 461 33.11 -33.57 10.66
N THR A 462 34.18 -32.75 10.63
CA THR A 462 35.47 -33.16 10.06
C THR A 462 36.11 -34.28 10.88
N GLU A 463 35.98 -34.24 12.21
CA GLU A 463 36.52 -35.27 13.11
C GLU A 463 35.85 -36.63 12.92
N VAL A 464 34.51 -36.68 12.78
CA VAL A 464 33.81 -37.96 12.53
C VAL A 464 34.13 -38.48 11.14
N SER A 465 34.25 -37.57 10.18
CA SER A 465 34.67 -37.90 8.83
C SER A 465 36.07 -38.52 8.79
N GLY A 466 37.00 -38.13 9.68
CA GLY A 466 38.30 -38.79 9.80
C GLY A 466 38.23 -40.22 10.33
N LEU A 467 37.26 -40.54 11.20
CA LEU A 467 37.12 -41.87 11.84
C LEU A 467 36.50 -42.92 10.92
N ILE A 468 35.57 -42.51 10.05
CA ILE A 468 34.82 -43.41 9.15
C ILE A 468 35.72 -44.02 8.06
N PHE A 469 36.78 -43.31 7.64
CA PHE A 469 37.51 -43.62 6.41
C PHE A 469 38.87 -44.29 6.63
N SER A 470 39.08 -44.88 7.81
CA SER A 470 40.21 -45.79 8.08
C SER A 470 40.18 -47.12 7.27
N GLN A 471 39.16 -47.34 6.42
CA GLN A 471 39.17 -48.34 5.36
C GLN A 471 39.83 -47.75 4.10
N ALA A 472 41.15 -47.98 3.96
CA ALA A 472 42.06 -47.39 2.96
C ALA A 472 41.62 -47.44 1.49
N ASP A 473 40.70 -48.34 1.12
CA ASP A 473 40.32 -48.61 -0.28
C ASP A 473 39.16 -47.75 -0.81
N VAL A 474 38.34 -47.17 0.08
CA VAL A 474 37.22 -46.27 -0.29
C VAL A 474 37.69 -44.81 -0.34
N GLN A 475 38.66 -44.44 0.51
CA GLN A 475 39.23 -43.09 0.56
C GLN A 475 40.03 -42.75 -0.70
N SER A 476 40.85 -43.69 -1.19
CA SER A 476 41.62 -43.49 -2.42
C SER A 476 40.71 -43.24 -3.63
N ARG A 477 39.63 -44.03 -3.77
CA ARG A 477 38.63 -43.84 -4.84
C ARG A 477 37.86 -42.53 -4.69
N ALA A 478 37.45 -42.15 -3.48
CA ALA A 478 36.77 -40.88 -3.25
C ALA A 478 37.66 -39.66 -3.52
N LEU A 479 38.97 -39.75 -3.26
CA LEU A 479 39.93 -38.69 -3.63
C LEU A 479 40.15 -38.61 -5.14
N VAL A 480 40.25 -39.74 -5.82
CA VAL A 480 40.34 -39.78 -7.29
C VAL A 480 39.06 -39.21 -7.92
N ASP A 481 37.89 -39.59 -7.42
CA ASP A 481 36.61 -39.04 -7.85
C ASP A 481 36.52 -37.54 -7.58
N PHE A 482 36.98 -37.06 -6.41
CA PHE A 482 37.03 -35.64 -6.08
C PHE A 482 37.91 -34.87 -7.07
N ASP A 483 39.12 -35.35 -7.31
CA ASP A 483 40.06 -34.73 -8.24
C ASP A 483 39.52 -34.74 -9.67
N GLN A 484 38.85 -35.82 -10.07
CA GLN A 484 38.19 -35.91 -11.36
C GLN A 484 37.06 -34.88 -11.46
N LEU A 485 36.15 -34.80 -10.49
CA LEU A 485 35.04 -33.84 -10.50
C LEU A 485 35.53 -32.40 -10.44
N LEU A 486 36.60 -32.13 -9.67
CA LEU A 486 37.22 -30.81 -9.59
C LEU A 486 37.85 -30.42 -10.93
N SER A 487 38.56 -31.34 -11.59
CA SER A 487 39.13 -31.10 -12.93
C SER A 487 38.05 -30.89 -14.00
N GLN A 488 36.90 -31.54 -13.84
CA GLN A 488 35.73 -31.37 -14.69
C GLN A 488 34.90 -30.13 -14.34
N LYS A 489 35.30 -29.36 -13.32
CA LYS A 489 34.54 -28.25 -12.73
C LYS A 489 33.10 -28.60 -12.33
N ASN A 490 32.86 -29.88 -12.01
CA ASN A 490 31.55 -30.35 -11.59
C ASN A 490 31.33 -30.10 -10.09
N HIS A 491 31.36 -28.81 -9.72
CA HIS A 491 31.27 -28.34 -8.32
C HIS A 491 29.93 -28.74 -7.68
N ARG A 492 28.87 -28.85 -8.49
CA ARG A 492 27.54 -29.25 -8.04
C ARG A 492 27.51 -30.69 -7.55
N GLN A 493 28.11 -31.63 -8.28
CA GLN A 493 28.19 -33.01 -7.81
C GLN A 493 29.06 -33.14 -6.55
N ILE A 494 30.14 -32.35 -6.46
CA ILE A 494 30.94 -32.25 -5.22
C ILE A 494 30.09 -31.75 -4.05
N TYR A 495 29.22 -30.76 -4.29
CA TYR A 495 28.34 -30.20 -3.27
C TYR A 495 27.22 -31.16 -2.85
N ASP A 496 26.66 -31.91 -3.79
CA ASP A 496 25.63 -32.91 -3.54
C ASP A 496 26.21 -34.07 -2.71
N ASP A 497 27.41 -34.55 -3.09
CA ASP A 497 28.15 -35.61 -2.39
C ASP A 497 29.11 -35.06 -1.32
N LYS A 498 28.91 -33.84 -0.83
CA LYS A 498 29.85 -33.13 0.08
C LYS A 498 30.29 -33.96 1.28
N MET A 499 29.40 -34.79 1.84
CA MET A 499 29.72 -35.65 2.98
C MET A 499 30.78 -36.70 2.66
N ARG A 500 30.73 -37.25 1.44
CA ARG A 500 31.72 -38.20 0.93
C ARG A 500 33.08 -37.53 0.78
N PHE A 501 33.12 -36.30 0.27
CA PHE A 501 34.36 -35.58 -0.01
C PHE A 501 34.99 -34.92 1.21
N ILE A 502 34.19 -34.35 2.13
CA ILE A 502 34.67 -33.81 3.42
C ILE A 502 35.51 -34.86 4.11
N ALA A 503 34.99 -36.09 4.12
CA ALA A 503 35.65 -37.20 4.75
C ALA A 503 36.90 -37.71 4.00
N ALA A 504 36.83 -37.77 2.67
CA ALA A 504 37.97 -38.18 1.85
C ALA A 504 39.17 -37.22 1.99
N THR A 505 38.89 -35.91 2.07
CA THR A 505 39.91 -34.85 2.15
C THR A 505 40.44 -34.54 3.55
N ALA A 506 39.85 -35.12 4.61
CA ALA A 506 40.15 -34.75 6.00
C ALA A 506 41.62 -34.90 6.43
N MET A 507 42.37 -35.81 5.80
CA MET A 507 43.80 -36.06 6.06
C MET A 507 44.73 -35.33 5.07
N TYR A 508 44.17 -34.55 4.15
CA TYR A 508 44.89 -33.87 3.06
C TYR A 508 44.57 -32.37 3.09
N PRO A 509 45.32 -31.56 3.86
CA PRO A 509 45.02 -30.14 4.08
C PRO A 509 44.81 -29.35 2.78
N ASP A 510 45.64 -29.60 1.76
CA ASP A 510 45.54 -28.92 0.47
C ASP A 510 44.23 -29.24 -0.27
N LYS A 511 43.78 -30.50 -0.19
CA LYS A 511 42.52 -30.95 -0.82
C LYS A 511 41.30 -30.48 -0.02
N GLN A 512 41.45 -30.40 1.30
CA GLN A 512 40.41 -29.89 2.18
C GLN A 512 40.14 -28.41 1.93
N GLU A 513 41.19 -27.61 1.67
CA GLU A 513 41.04 -26.21 1.29
C GLU A 513 40.36 -26.06 -0.08
N GLN A 514 40.73 -26.89 -1.07
CA GLN A 514 40.06 -26.91 -2.38
C GLN A 514 38.58 -27.27 -2.26
N LEU A 515 38.24 -28.29 -1.45
CA LEU A 515 36.85 -28.66 -1.19
C LEU A 515 36.10 -27.53 -0.50
N ARG A 516 36.71 -26.90 0.50
CA ARG A 516 36.12 -25.75 1.22
C ARG A 516 35.78 -24.62 0.26
N GLN A 517 36.68 -24.28 -0.67
CA GLN A 517 36.43 -23.28 -1.71
C GLN A 517 35.24 -23.66 -2.59
N VAL A 518 35.20 -24.90 -3.10
CA VAL A 518 34.07 -25.38 -3.91
C VAL A 518 32.74 -25.32 -3.15
N LEU A 519 32.72 -25.69 -1.87
CA LEU A 519 31.52 -25.64 -1.05
C LEU A 519 31.07 -24.20 -0.79
N ASP A 520 32.01 -23.27 -0.56
CA ASP A 520 31.72 -21.84 -0.37
C ASP A 520 31.14 -21.23 -1.67
N GLU A 521 31.76 -21.50 -2.83
CA GLU A 521 31.25 -21.09 -4.15
C GLU A 521 29.84 -21.63 -4.42
N MET A 522 29.62 -22.93 -4.20
CA MET A 522 28.32 -23.57 -4.41
C MET A 522 27.25 -23.04 -3.45
N GLN A 523 27.63 -22.71 -2.21
CA GLN A 523 26.72 -22.07 -1.27
C GLN A 523 26.31 -20.67 -1.77
N HIS A 524 27.25 -19.88 -2.31
CA HIS A 524 26.91 -18.61 -2.96
C HIS A 524 25.94 -18.79 -4.14
N ILE A 525 26.18 -19.80 -4.99
CA ILE A 525 25.32 -20.12 -6.13
C ILE A 525 23.91 -20.52 -5.69
N GLU A 526 23.76 -21.48 -4.77
CA GLU A 526 22.43 -21.93 -4.31
C GLU A 526 21.69 -20.82 -3.55
N THR A 527 22.40 -19.97 -2.81
CA THR A 527 21.79 -18.79 -2.17
C THR A 527 21.19 -17.85 -3.22
N ALA A 528 21.95 -17.54 -4.28
CA ALA A 528 21.47 -16.68 -5.35
C ALA A 528 20.30 -17.31 -6.13
N ILE A 529 20.32 -18.62 -6.35
CA ILE A 529 19.22 -19.37 -6.98
C ILE A 529 17.94 -19.27 -6.13
N ILE A 530 18.03 -19.53 -4.83
CA ILE A 530 16.87 -19.45 -3.92
C ILE A 530 16.33 -18.02 -3.89
N GLN A 531 17.20 -17.02 -3.78
CA GLN A 531 16.81 -15.61 -3.83
C GLN A 531 16.07 -15.27 -5.13
N ALA A 532 16.63 -15.66 -6.27
CA ALA A 532 16.01 -15.44 -7.57
C ALA A 532 14.64 -16.13 -7.70
N GLN A 533 14.51 -17.39 -7.28
CA GLN A 533 13.24 -18.12 -7.29
C GLN A 533 12.20 -17.50 -6.36
N GLU A 534 12.61 -16.99 -5.19
CA GLU A 534 11.70 -16.36 -4.25
C GLU A 534 11.23 -14.99 -4.73
N ILE A 535 12.06 -14.27 -5.49
CA ILE A 535 11.68 -13.05 -6.20
C ILE A 535 10.72 -13.38 -7.36
N GLU A 536 11.01 -14.46 -8.11
CA GLU A 536 10.18 -14.92 -9.22
C GLU A 536 8.76 -15.29 -8.78
N LYS A 537 8.60 -16.00 -7.66
CA LYS A 537 7.28 -16.35 -7.09
C LYS A 537 6.43 -15.12 -6.75
N ARG A 538 7.05 -13.95 -6.56
CA ARG A 538 6.38 -12.68 -6.27
C ARG A 538 5.99 -11.91 -7.54
N GLY A 539 6.26 -12.47 -8.72
CA GLY A 539 5.97 -11.88 -10.02
C GLY A 539 7.01 -10.87 -10.51
N ASP A 540 8.09 -10.62 -9.75
CA ASP A 540 9.18 -9.74 -10.18
C ASP A 540 10.22 -10.52 -11.00
N TYR A 541 9.91 -10.75 -12.27
CA TYR A 541 10.80 -11.49 -13.16
C TYR A 541 12.11 -10.75 -13.47
N ALA A 542 12.09 -9.41 -13.51
CA ALA A 542 13.26 -8.60 -13.79
C ALA A 542 14.24 -8.62 -12.61
N GLY A 543 13.76 -8.44 -11.39
CA GLY A 543 14.57 -8.56 -10.17
C GLY A 543 15.10 -9.98 -9.94
N ALA A 544 14.28 -11.00 -10.24
CA ALA A 544 14.72 -12.39 -10.18
C ALA A 544 15.85 -12.65 -11.17
N TRP A 545 15.71 -12.15 -12.41
CA TRP A 545 16.75 -12.26 -13.42
C TRP A 545 18.02 -11.53 -13.02
N GLU A 546 17.93 -10.29 -12.50
CA GLU A 546 19.11 -9.56 -12.04
C GLU A 546 19.86 -10.29 -10.92
N SER A 547 19.13 -10.86 -9.96
CA SER A 547 19.71 -11.65 -8.86
C SER A 547 20.46 -12.87 -9.40
N ALA A 548 19.87 -13.60 -10.36
CA ALA A 548 20.53 -14.73 -11.00
C ALA A 548 21.72 -14.30 -11.88
N GLU A 549 21.61 -13.20 -12.61
CA GLU A 549 22.65 -12.67 -13.49
C GLU A 549 23.89 -12.19 -12.69
N LYS A 550 23.70 -11.58 -11.52
CA LYS A 550 24.81 -11.20 -10.63
C LYS A 550 25.66 -12.40 -10.22
N ALA A 551 25.01 -13.50 -9.83
CA ALA A 551 25.72 -14.75 -9.51
C ALA A 551 26.31 -15.39 -10.76
N PHE A 552 25.60 -15.35 -11.89
CA PHE A 552 26.06 -15.94 -13.15
C PHE A 552 27.36 -15.28 -13.67
N ARG A 553 27.49 -13.95 -13.51
CA ARG A 553 28.72 -13.23 -13.88
C ARG A 553 29.96 -13.72 -13.11
N GLN A 554 29.76 -14.25 -11.89
CA GLN A 554 30.82 -14.82 -11.07
C GLN A 554 31.01 -16.32 -11.34
N TYR A 555 29.92 -17.04 -11.60
CA TYR A 555 29.88 -18.49 -11.76
C TYR A 555 29.16 -18.91 -13.05
N PRO A 556 29.78 -18.67 -14.24
CA PRO A 556 29.11 -18.92 -15.52
C PRO A 556 28.96 -20.41 -15.87
N ASP A 557 29.71 -21.28 -15.20
CA ASP A 557 29.78 -22.71 -15.51
C ASP A 557 28.69 -23.55 -14.80
N ASP A 558 27.89 -23.00 -13.86
CA ASP A 558 26.84 -23.78 -13.17
C ASP A 558 25.58 -23.97 -14.05
N ASN A 559 25.20 -25.23 -14.25
CA ASN A 559 24.10 -25.61 -15.13
C ASN A 559 22.72 -25.17 -14.61
N LYS A 560 22.47 -25.28 -13.29
CA LYS A 560 21.15 -24.96 -12.72
C LYS A 560 20.91 -23.46 -12.70
N LEU A 561 21.94 -22.68 -12.35
CA LEU A 561 21.91 -21.22 -12.43
C LEU A 561 21.70 -20.74 -13.87
N ASN A 562 22.36 -21.39 -14.84
CA ASN A 562 22.15 -21.13 -16.26
C ASN A 562 20.71 -21.38 -16.72
N GLN A 563 20.13 -22.52 -16.33
CA GLN A 563 18.73 -22.86 -16.65
C GLN A 563 17.77 -21.84 -16.05
N LEU A 564 17.90 -21.54 -14.75
CA LEU A 564 17.06 -20.54 -14.09
C LEU A 564 17.17 -19.17 -14.78
N ARG A 565 18.38 -18.73 -15.09
CA ARG A 565 18.62 -17.46 -15.78
C ARG A 565 18.00 -17.46 -17.18
N ALA A 566 18.08 -18.57 -17.92
CA ALA A 566 17.48 -18.70 -19.24
C ALA A 566 15.94 -18.61 -19.16
N ASP A 567 15.32 -19.33 -18.22
CA ASP A 567 13.88 -19.27 -17.98
C ASP A 567 13.44 -17.85 -17.63
N LEU A 568 14.14 -17.20 -16.70
CA LEU A 568 13.88 -15.81 -16.31
C LEU A 568 14.10 -14.82 -17.47
N THR A 569 15.04 -15.09 -18.38
CA THR A 569 15.25 -14.27 -19.58
C THR A 569 14.01 -14.25 -20.46
N THR A 570 13.29 -15.38 -20.57
CA THR A 570 12.04 -15.44 -21.34
C THR A 570 10.91 -14.66 -20.66
N LYS A 571 10.85 -14.69 -19.32
CA LYS A 571 9.82 -14.01 -18.52
C LYS A 571 10.04 -12.50 -18.39
N ALA A 572 11.30 -12.05 -18.38
CA ALA A 572 11.70 -10.65 -18.30
C ALA A 572 12.26 -10.10 -19.63
N ALA A 573 11.71 -10.56 -20.76
CA ALA A 573 12.31 -10.36 -22.08
C ALA A 573 12.56 -8.89 -22.46
N GLU A 574 11.64 -7.97 -22.15
CA GLU A 574 11.80 -6.55 -22.48
C GLU A 574 12.95 -5.90 -21.71
N PHE A 575 13.00 -6.11 -20.40
CA PHE A 575 14.06 -5.61 -19.53
C PHE A 575 15.43 -6.18 -19.92
N VAL A 576 15.53 -7.50 -20.06
CA VAL A 576 16.80 -8.18 -20.39
C VAL A 576 17.31 -7.77 -21.77
N ARG A 577 16.41 -7.59 -22.74
CA ARG A 577 16.78 -7.10 -24.08
C ARG A 577 17.32 -5.68 -24.02
N ALA A 578 16.67 -4.79 -23.28
CA ALA A 578 17.12 -3.41 -23.14
C ALA A 578 18.51 -3.34 -22.48
N LEU A 579 18.73 -4.14 -21.43
CA LEU A 579 19.99 -4.19 -20.72
C LEU A 579 21.13 -4.75 -21.60
N ARG A 580 20.91 -5.88 -22.29
CA ARG A 580 21.91 -6.47 -23.20
C ARG A 580 22.27 -5.53 -24.35
N GLN A 581 21.27 -4.84 -24.91
CA GLN A 581 21.50 -3.86 -25.96
C GLN A 581 22.33 -2.67 -25.45
N ALA A 582 22.10 -2.22 -24.21
CA ALA A 582 22.91 -1.18 -23.59
C ALA A 582 24.37 -1.63 -23.44
N GLU A 583 24.61 -2.83 -22.91
CA GLU A 583 25.95 -3.40 -22.72
C GLU A 583 26.69 -3.61 -24.05
N ASP A 584 26.00 -4.07 -25.09
CA ASP A 584 26.60 -4.26 -26.42
C ASP A 584 27.00 -2.93 -27.06
N LEU A 585 26.20 -1.88 -26.88
CA LEU A 585 26.52 -0.52 -27.36
C LEU A 585 27.65 0.11 -26.56
N GLU A 586 27.72 -0.14 -25.25
CA GLU A 586 28.84 0.27 -24.39
C GLU A 586 30.14 -0.38 -24.87
N LYS A 587 30.14 -1.71 -25.09
CA LYS A 587 31.30 -2.46 -25.64
C LYS A 587 31.73 -1.97 -27.02
N ARG A 588 30.81 -1.43 -27.83
CA ARG A 588 31.09 -0.83 -29.14
C ARG A 588 31.52 0.64 -29.07
N ASN A 589 31.76 1.15 -27.86
CA ASN A 589 32.18 2.53 -27.62
C ASN A 589 31.15 3.56 -28.14
N GLN A 590 29.85 3.28 -27.97
CA GLN A 590 28.73 4.16 -28.32
C GLN A 590 27.99 4.64 -27.05
N PRO A 591 28.62 5.46 -26.20
CA PRO A 591 28.13 5.77 -24.85
C PRO A 591 26.77 6.49 -24.85
N GLY A 592 26.52 7.39 -25.81
CA GLY A 592 25.23 8.11 -25.89
C GLY A 592 24.04 7.19 -26.20
N SER A 593 24.22 6.24 -27.13
CA SER A 593 23.19 5.24 -27.43
C SER A 593 23.04 4.21 -26.31
N SER A 594 24.15 3.79 -25.70
CA SER A 594 24.12 2.89 -24.55
C SER A 594 23.37 3.50 -23.36
N LEU A 595 23.61 4.78 -23.05
CA LEU A 595 22.91 5.50 -21.98
C LEU A 595 21.40 5.50 -22.19
N ALA A 596 20.93 5.74 -23.42
CA ALA A 596 19.50 5.71 -23.74
C ALA A 596 18.88 4.31 -23.49
N TRP A 597 19.61 3.24 -23.79
CA TRP A 597 19.15 1.88 -23.53
C TRP A 597 19.21 1.50 -22.04
N TYR A 598 20.19 1.99 -21.28
CA TYR A 598 20.21 1.84 -19.83
C TYR A 598 19.05 2.60 -19.16
N LEU A 599 18.74 3.82 -19.61
CA LEU A 599 17.56 4.56 -19.16
C LEU A 599 16.26 3.82 -19.51
N LYS A 600 16.21 3.17 -20.69
CA LYS A 600 15.09 2.30 -21.05
C LYS A 600 14.98 1.08 -20.14
N ALA A 601 16.09 0.41 -19.83
CA ALA A 601 16.11 -0.71 -18.87
C ALA A 601 15.67 -0.24 -17.47
N GLN A 602 16.10 0.94 -17.03
CA GLN A 602 15.65 1.56 -15.78
C GLN A 602 14.16 1.93 -15.80
N SER A 603 13.62 2.34 -16.95
CA SER A 603 12.17 2.60 -17.07
C SER A 603 11.35 1.31 -16.96
N ALA A 604 11.87 0.20 -17.51
CA ALA A 604 11.24 -1.12 -17.42
C ALA A 604 11.37 -1.75 -16.02
N TYR A 605 12.47 -1.48 -15.32
CA TYR A 605 12.69 -1.90 -13.94
C TYR A 605 13.43 -0.82 -13.13
N PRO A 606 12.71 0.08 -12.43
CA PRO A 606 13.31 1.24 -11.75
C PRO A 606 14.30 0.90 -10.63
N SER A 607 14.15 -0.27 -10.01
CA SER A 607 15.04 -0.77 -8.96
C SER A 607 16.28 -1.50 -9.50
N SER A 608 16.47 -1.55 -10.83
CA SER A 608 17.62 -2.20 -11.46
C SER A 608 18.95 -1.63 -10.98
N ASP A 609 19.81 -2.50 -10.46
CA ASP A 609 21.18 -2.11 -10.11
C ASP A 609 22.05 -2.00 -11.36
N PHE A 610 21.91 -2.92 -12.32
CA PHE A 610 22.71 -2.89 -13.55
C PHE A 610 22.42 -1.66 -14.41
N ALA A 611 21.15 -1.27 -14.53
CA ALA A 611 20.79 -0.08 -15.28
C ALA A 611 21.29 1.19 -14.58
N ARG A 612 21.17 1.27 -13.25
CA ARG A 612 21.67 2.40 -12.47
C ARG A 612 23.19 2.54 -12.58
N GLU A 613 23.94 1.46 -12.44
CA GLU A 613 25.39 1.45 -12.58
C GLU A 613 25.83 1.83 -13.99
N GLY A 614 25.14 1.32 -15.03
CA GLY A 614 25.39 1.69 -16.43
C GLY A 614 25.14 3.18 -16.69
N VAL A 615 24.01 3.73 -16.22
CA VAL A 615 23.70 5.16 -16.32
C VAL A 615 24.79 5.99 -15.64
N GLN A 616 25.18 5.64 -14.42
CA GLN A 616 26.21 6.37 -13.67
C GLN A 616 27.58 6.34 -14.38
N ARG A 617 28.00 5.17 -14.87
CA ARG A 617 29.28 5.00 -15.56
C ARG A 617 29.35 5.86 -16.83
N LEU A 618 28.32 5.80 -17.66
CA LEU A 618 28.29 6.54 -18.93
C LEU A 618 28.03 8.02 -18.75
N THR A 619 27.27 8.42 -17.74
CA THR A 619 27.09 9.85 -17.41
C THR A 619 28.43 10.46 -17.02
N LYS A 620 29.24 9.75 -16.22
CA LYS A 620 30.58 10.21 -15.83
C LYS A 620 31.55 10.28 -17.02
N GLU A 621 31.43 9.35 -17.97
CA GLU A 621 32.24 9.34 -19.19
C GLU A 621 31.86 10.49 -20.15
N LEU A 622 30.56 10.74 -20.34
CA LEU A 622 30.04 11.76 -21.24
C LEU A 622 30.10 13.18 -20.66
N PHE A 623 30.02 13.29 -19.33
CA PHE A 623 29.98 14.56 -18.61
C PHE A 623 30.88 14.52 -17.36
N PRO A 624 32.21 14.50 -17.54
CA PRO A 624 33.16 14.42 -16.42
C PRO A 624 33.11 15.63 -15.47
N ASP A 625 32.61 16.78 -15.93
CA ASP A 625 32.55 18.05 -15.17
C ASP A 625 31.19 18.33 -14.52
N SER A 626 30.22 17.40 -14.56
CA SER A 626 28.84 17.65 -14.09
C SER A 626 28.46 16.95 -12.78
N ILE A 627 29.43 16.66 -11.90
CA ILE A 627 29.18 16.14 -10.54
C ILE A 627 29.81 17.05 -9.50
#